data_AF-A0A660TG44-F1
#
_entry.id   AF-A0A660TG44-F1
#
_cell.length_a   1.000
_cell.length_b   1.000
_cell.length_c   1.000
_cell.angle_alpha   90.00
_cell.angle_beta   90.00
_cell.angle_gamma   90.00
#
_symmetry.space_group_name_H-M   'P 1'
#
loop_
_entity.id
_entity.type
_entity.pdbx_description
1 polymer ?
#
loop_
_entity_poly.entity_id
_entity_poly.type
_entity_poly.pdbx_seq_one_letter_code
_entity_poly.pdbx_strand_id
1 'polypeptide(L)'
;MPIKFKSGRKTALFLLRNTVLYYLLFNVFLQVSDIVDIDFLSGAFILAIALAVWFEKTKLRLLPALIIIALVPILLRIVSFIFFRIGENIAPGISSDFLFFNFDKDFYPSLVPFLTVWLFNFLALRYKTFPFAEVGVNSILLILVFWRQAHFRIDLYPHPSLFALSVVIFVILEIVIIFLADEGRLRNLLSYVWVIVPLFLILIFFLFARYSEGAVKTGGGLMKPTLFRFDFSNYIKLESEIEVSDDLVMLFRKEGPSQRILLRRFVLSGYSSGRGFYRSSEDEKNTPPITVPDTKVIMKDPGYIDRVDVKQEFFFINFDPTSLIAMNYPVKVTPLVNWDSSSFLRIY
;
A
#
# COMPACT_ATOMS: atom_id res chain seq x y z
N MET A 1 22.44 11.65 -50.42
CA MET A 1 22.97 10.86 -49.29
C MET A 1 21.81 10.21 -48.54
N PRO A 2 21.62 8.88 -48.55
CA PRO A 2 20.53 8.26 -47.83
C PRO A 2 20.99 7.91 -46.40
N ILE A 3 20.37 8.54 -45.42
CA ILE A 3 20.54 8.28 -43.99
C ILE A 3 19.89 6.92 -43.66
N LYS A 4 20.74 5.91 -43.45
CA LYS A 4 20.40 4.49 -43.17
C LYS A 4 19.89 4.26 -41.72
N PHE A 5 19.00 5.10 -41.19
CA PHE A 5 18.55 5.04 -39.79
C PHE A 5 17.36 4.09 -39.50
N LYS A 6 16.87 3.34 -40.48
CA LYS A 6 15.62 2.54 -40.34
C LYS A 6 15.72 1.32 -39.42
N SER A 7 16.91 0.77 -39.16
CA SER A 7 17.08 -0.40 -38.29
C SER A 7 17.19 -0.01 -36.81
N GLY A 8 18.07 0.95 -36.48
CA GLY A 8 18.33 1.35 -35.10
C GLY A 8 17.11 1.91 -34.37
N ARG A 9 16.29 2.72 -35.05
CA ARG A 9 15.07 3.29 -34.46
C ARG A 9 14.04 2.24 -34.02
N LYS A 10 13.85 1.20 -34.84
CA LYS A 10 12.90 0.11 -34.53
C LYS A 10 13.39 -0.74 -33.35
N THR A 11 14.69 -1.02 -33.31
CA THR A 11 15.29 -1.74 -32.19
C THR A 11 15.20 -0.92 -30.90
N ALA A 12 15.50 0.39 -30.96
CA ALA A 12 15.37 1.28 -29.81
C ALA A 12 13.92 1.34 -29.29
N LEU A 13 12.94 1.50 -30.19
CA LEU A 13 11.52 1.48 -29.82
C LEU A 13 11.13 0.14 -29.18
N PHE A 14 11.56 -0.99 -29.74
CA PHE A 14 11.28 -2.30 -29.18
C PHE A 14 11.87 -2.48 -27.77
N LEU A 15 13.12 -2.05 -27.57
CA LEU A 15 13.78 -2.14 -26.26
C LEU A 15 13.09 -1.25 -25.23
N LEU A 16 12.84 0.02 -25.56
CA LEU A 16 12.22 0.97 -24.63
C LEU A 16 10.82 0.53 -24.19
N ARG A 17 10.00 0.03 -25.12
CA ARG A 17 8.67 -0.51 -24.79
C ARG A 17 8.76 -1.66 -23.79
N ASN A 18 9.69 -2.59 -24.00
CA ASN A 18 9.89 -3.70 -23.08
C ASN A 18 10.49 -3.24 -21.74
N THR A 19 11.32 -2.19 -21.72
CA THR A 19 11.77 -1.57 -20.46
C THR A 19 10.59 -1.02 -19.66
N VAL A 20 9.63 -0.34 -20.32
CA VAL A 20 8.44 0.19 -19.66
C VAL A 20 7.51 -0.92 -19.16
N LEU A 21 7.28 -1.96 -19.96
CA LEU A 21 6.50 -3.12 -19.52
C LEU A 21 7.16 -3.85 -18.35
N TYR A 22 8.49 -3.97 -18.36
CA TYR A 22 9.24 -4.55 -17.24
C TYR A 22 9.17 -3.65 -15.99
N TYR A 23 9.20 -2.33 -16.15
CA TYR A 23 8.98 -1.41 -15.04
C TYR A 23 7.60 -1.61 -14.40
N LEU A 24 6.54 -1.76 -15.20
CA LEU A 24 5.21 -2.06 -14.68
C LEU A 24 5.18 -3.42 -13.96
N LEU A 25 5.78 -4.46 -14.55
CA LEU A 25 5.92 -5.78 -13.92
C LEU A 25 6.65 -5.68 -12.57
N PHE A 26 7.75 -4.93 -12.51
CA PHE A 26 8.54 -4.77 -11.30
C PHE A 26 7.74 -4.09 -10.18
N ASN A 27 6.94 -3.07 -10.51
CA ASN A 27 6.07 -2.42 -9.52
C ASN A 27 4.89 -3.30 -9.07
N VAL A 28 4.43 -4.23 -9.91
CA VAL A 28 3.52 -5.30 -9.48
C VAL A 28 4.23 -6.25 -8.53
N PHE A 29 5.44 -6.69 -8.88
CA PHE A 29 6.27 -7.57 -8.03
C PHE A 29 6.50 -6.96 -6.64
N LEU A 30 6.83 -5.68 -6.53
CA LEU A 30 7.03 -5.00 -5.24
C LEU A 30 5.79 -5.08 -4.32
N GLN A 31 4.59 -5.28 -4.85
CA GLN A 31 3.37 -5.45 -4.03
C GLN A 31 3.13 -6.88 -3.58
N VAL A 32 3.77 -7.85 -4.23
CA VAL A 32 3.60 -9.29 -3.99
C VAL A 32 4.95 -9.97 -3.74
N SER A 33 5.97 -9.21 -3.32
CA SER A 33 7.34 -9.68 -3.15
C SER A 33 7.46 -10.79 -2.10
N ASP A 34 6.52 -10.83 -1.16
CA ASP A 34 6.46 -11.86 -0.12
C ASP A 34 5.95 -13.21 -0.67
N ILE A 35 5.33 -13.20 -1.84
CA ILE A 35 4.66 -14.35 -2.44
C ILE A 35 5.41 -14.85 -3.66
N VAL A 36 5.92 -13.97 -4.52
CA VAL A 36 6.42 -14.34 -5.86
C VAL A 36 7.92 -14.08 -5.98
N ASP A 37 8.64 -14.95 -6.69
CA ASP A 37 10.05 -14.76 -7.03
C ASP A 37 10.24 -13.87 -8.29
N ILE A 38 11.16 -12.90 -8.21
CA ILE A 38 11.49 -12.01 -9.33
C ILE A 38 12.19 -12.74 -10.48
N ASP A 39 12.99 -13.76 -10.20
CA ASP A 39 13.71 -14.52 -11.22
C ASP A 39 12.73 -15.31 -12.08
N PHE A 40 11.69 -15.89 -11.45
CA PHE A 40 10.62 -16.58 -12.15
C PHE A 40 9.80 -15.61 -13.03
N LEU A 41 9.41 -14.46 -12.49
CA LEU A 41 8.68 -13.43 -13.25
C LEU A 41 9.51 -12.89 -14.43
N SER A 42 10.81 -12.69 -14.23
CA SER A 42 11.73 -12.24 -15.27
C SER A 42 11.90 -13.28 -16.38
N GLY A 43 12.01 -14.56 -16.01
CA GLY A 43 12.02 -15.68 -16.94
C GLY A 43 10.73 -15.76 -17.78
N ALA A 44 9.58 -15.64 -17.13
CA ALA A 44 8.28 -15.60 -17.80
C ALA A 44 8.16 -14.40 -18.75
N PHE A 45 8.65 -13.23 -18.34
CA PHE A 45 8.67 -12.02 -19.17
C PHE A 45 9.48 -12.20 -20.45
N ILE A 46 10.71 -12.74 -20.35
CA ILE A 46 11.57 -13.00 -21.51
C ILE A 46 10.93 -14.04 -22.43
N LEU A 47 10.33 -15.09 -21.87
CA LEU A 47 9.65 -16.12 -22.65
C LEU A 47 8.45 -15.54 -23.42
N ALA A 48 7.65 -14.67 -22.79
CA ALA A 48 6.53 -14.00 -23.44
C ALA A 48 6.98 -13.17 -24.65
N ILE A 49 8.09 -12.43 -24.51
CA ILE A 49 8.69 -11.66 -25.61
C ILE A 49 9.15 -12.59 -26.74
N ALA A 50 9.88 -13.66 -26.40
CA ALA A 50 10.39 -14.61 -27.38
C ALA A 50 9.25 -15.26 -28.19
N LEU A 51 8.17 -15.66 -27.51
CA LEU A 51 6.98 -16.22 -28.15
C LEU A 51 6.27 -15.21 -29.05
N ALA A 52 6.13 -13.95 -28.62
CA ALA A 52 5.52 -12.91 -29.45
C ALA A 52 6.32 -12.68 -30.74
N VAL A 53 7.66 -12.64 -30.65
CA VAL A 53 8.55 -12.53 -31.82
C VAL A 53 8.44 -13.76 -32.72
N TRP A 54 8.39 -14.97 -32.14
CA TRP A 54 8.26 -16.22 -32.90
C TRP A 54 6.91 -16.29 -33.64
N PHE A 55 5.81 -15.86 -33.00
CA PHE A 55 4.47 -15.88 -33.60
C PHE A 55 4.34 -14.90 -34.76
N GLU A 56 5.00 -13.75 -34.68
CA GLU A 56 5.00 -12.80 -35.79
C GLU A 56 5.91 -13.29 -36.93
N LYS A 57 7.06 -13.91 -36.63
CA LYS A 57 7.92 -14.53 -37.66
C LYS A 57 7.21 -15.63 -38.44
N THR A 58 6.39 -16.43 -37.75
CA THR A 58 5.57 -17.50 -38.35
C THR A 58 4.29 -16.97 -39.00
N LYS A 59 4.01 -15.67 -38.90
CA LYS A 59 2.83 -14.98 -39.48
C LYS A 59 1.51 -15.61 -39.05
N LEU A 60 1.42 -16.08 -37.81
CA LEU A 60 0.21 -16.69 -37.26
C LEU A 60 -0.93 -15.66 -37.20
N ARG A 61 -2.14 -16.03 -37.64
CA ARG A 61 -3.32 -15.17 -37.47
C ARG A 61 -3.61 -14.98 -35.97
N LEU A 62 -4.28 -13.88 -35.60
CA LEU A 62 -4.55 -13.51 -34.20
C LEU A 62 -5.28 -14.62 -33.43
N LEU A 63 -6.31 -15.23 -34.03
CA LEU A 63 -7.15 -16.22 -33.35
C LEU A 63 -6.38 -17.54 -33.06
N PRO A 64 -5.67 -18.16 -34.04
CA PRO A 64 -4.75 -19.25 -33.76
C PRO A 64 -3.66 -18.89 -32.75
N ALA A 65 -3.11 -17.68 -32.82
CA ALA A 65 -2.11 -17.20 -31.86
C ALA A 65 -2.67 -17.18 -30.42
N LEU A 66 -3.91 -16.71 -30.22
CA LEU A 66 -4.57 -16.71 -28.91
C LEU A 66 -4.79 -18.12 -28.36
N ILE A 67 -5.16 -19.08 -29.21
CA ILE A 67 -5.33 -20.47 -28.80
C ILE A 67 -3.98 -21.07 -28.38
N ILE A 68 -2.93 -20.86 -29.19
CA ILE A 68 -1.61 -21.42 -28.91
C ILE A 68 -1.04 -20.80 -27.63
N ILE A 69 -1.11 -19.47 -27.44
CA ILE A 69 -0.57 -18.86 -26.22
C ILE A 69 -1.33 -19.28 -24.96
N ALA A 70 -2.63 -19.55 -25.04
CA ALA A 70 -3.39 -20.08 -23.91
C ALA A 70 -2.98 -21.53 -23.55
N LEU A 71 -2.55 -22.32 -24.54
CA LEU A 71 -2.04 -23.68 -24.34
C LEU A 71 -0.60 -23.70 -23.82
N VAL A 72 0.22 -22.67 -24.09
CA VAL A 72 1.64 -22.64 -23.69
C VAL A 72 1.83 -22.80 -22.17
N PRO A 73 1.15 -22.03 -21.29
CA PRO A 73 1.29 -22.22 -19.85
C PRO A 73 0.90 -23.63 -19.38
N ILE A 74 -0.15 -24.21 -19.97
CA ILE A 74 -0.60 -25.57 -19.64
C ILE A 74 0.49 -26.58 -20.01
N LEU A 75 1.06 -26.46 -21.21
CA LEU A 75 2.15 -27.31 -21.66
C LEU A 75 3.40 -27.14 -20.79
N LEU A 76 3.78 -25.90 -20.47
CA LEU A 76 4.90 -25.61 -19.58
C LEU A 76 4.71 -26.25 -18.21
N ARG A 77 3.52 -26.14 -17.62
CA ARG A 77 3.22 -26.77 -16.33
C ARG A 77 3.31 -28.29 -16.39
N ILE A 78 2.73 -28.93 -17.41
CA ILE A 78 2.81 -30.39 -17.60
C ILE A 78 4.26 -30.83 -17.74
N VAL A 79 5.04 -30.14 -18.58
CA VAL A 79 6.45 -30.45 -18.83
C VAL A 79 7.27 -30.28 -17.54
N SER A 80 7.10 -29.17 -16.82
CA SER A 80 7.76 -28.95 -15.53
C SER A 80 7.43 -30.05 -14.52
N PHE A 81 6.17 -30.47 -14.43
CA PHE A 81 5.75 -31.51 -13.47
C PHE A 81 6.32 -32.88 -13.83
N ILE A 82 6.46 -33.19 -15.13
CA ILE A 82 7.16 -34.41 -15.57
C ILE A 82 8.63 -34.34 -15.13
N PHE A 83 9.30 -33.20 -15.33
CA PHE A 83 10.69 -33.03 -14.89
C PHE A 83 10.84 -33.11 -13.36
N PHE A 84 9.93 -32.52 -12.60
CA PHE A 84 9.95 -32.60 -11.14
C PHE A 84 9.78 -34.04 -10.66
N ARG A 85 8.86 -34.80 -11.26
CA ARG A 85 8.66 -36.21 -10.94
C ARG A 85 9.86 -37.08 -11.29
N ILE A 86 10.55 -36.80 -12.40
CA ILE A 86 11.81 -37.47 -12.74
C ILE A 86 12.88 -37.11 -11.70
N GLY A 87 12.96 -35.84 -11.30
CA GLY A 87 13.89 -35.37 -10.28
C GLY A 87 13.66 -36.01 -8.90
N GLU A 88 12.40 -36.12 -8.47
CA GLU A 88 11.97 -36.79 -7.24
C GLU A 88 12.38 -38.27 -7.23
N ASN A 89 12.24 -38.97 -8.35
CA ASN A 89 12.68 -40.37 -8.48
C ASN A 89 14.22 -40.53 -8.37
N ILE A 90 15.00 -39.51 -8.75
CA ILE A 90 16.47 -39.55 -8.73
C ILE A 90 17.00 -39.14 -7.35
N ALA A 91 16.41 -38.11 -6.75
CA ALA A 91 16.82 -37.54 -5.46
C ALA A 91 15.58 -37.27 -4.59
N PRO A 92 15.03 -38.31 -3.94
CA PRO A 92 13.89 -38.15 -3.06
C PRO A 92 14.29 -37.36 -1.81
N GLY A 93 13.48 -36.38 -1.43
CA GLY A 93 13.73 -35.54 -0.26
C GLY A 93 12.75 -34.37 -0.15
N ILE A 94 12.80 -33.70 1.01
CA ILE A 94 11.89 -32.58 1.33
C ILE A 94 11.94 -31.49 0.24
N SER A 95 13.14 -31.17 -0.25
CA SER A 95 13.31 -30.16 -1.29
C SER A 95 12.65 -30.53 -2.62
N SER A 96 12.60 -31.81 -2.99
CA SER A 96 11.94 -32.27 -4.23
C SER A 96 10.42 -32.26 -4.10
N ASP A 97 9.88 -32.58 -2.92
CA ASP A 97 8.43 -32.52 -2.65
C ASP A 97 7.87 -31.09 -2.79
N PHE A 98 8.64 -30.09 -2.34
CA PHE A 98 8.23 -28.68 -2.41
C PHE A 98 8.38 -28.04 -3.80
N LEU A 99 9.03 -28.70 -4.78
CA LEU A 99 9.20 -28.13 -6.14
C LEU A 99 7.85 -27.83 -6.80
N PHE A 100 6.87 -28.72 -6.65
CA PHE A 100 5.53 -28.53 -7.21
C PHE A 100 4.84 -27.30 -6.61
N PHE A 101 4.92 -27.15 -5.29
CA PHE A 101 4.33 -26.03 -4.58
C PHE A 101 5.02 -24.71 -4.92
N ASN A 102 6.35 -24.68 -4.91
CA ASN A 102 7.12 -23.49 -5.24
C ASN A 102 6.87 -23.05 -6.69
N PHE A 103 6.77 -23.99 -7.62
CA PHE A 103 6.41 -23.67 -9.00
C PHE A 103 4.99 -23.09 -9.09
N ASP A 104 3.98 -23.74 -8.52
CA ASP A 104 2.60 -23.26 -8.61
C ASP A 104 2.41 -21.90 -7.91
N LYS A 105 3.13 -21.65 -6.80
CA LYS A 105 3.18 -20.35 -6.10
C LYS A 105 3.52 -19.19 -7.04
N ASP A 106 4.53 -19.36 -7.89
CA ASP A 106 4.99 -18.33 -8.82
C ASP A 106 4.24 -18.37 -10.16
N PHE A 107 3.81 -19.56 -10.59
CA PHE A 107 3.18 -19.79 -11.88
C PHE A 107 1.87 -19.04 -12.03
N TYR A 108 0.92 -19.19 -11.09
CA TYR A 108 -0.41 -18.57 -11.25
C TYR A 108 -0.37 -17.03 -11.25
N PRO A 109 0.33 -16.36 -10.33
CA PRO A 109 0.48 -14.90 -10.38
C PRO A 109 1.17 -14.41 -11.66
N SER A 110 2.09 -15.20 -12.23
CA SER A 110 2.80 -14.84 -13.46
C SER A 110 1.95 -14.89 -14.74
N LEU A 111 0.80 -15.59 -14.75
CA LEU A 111 -0.01 -15.77 -15.95
C LEU A 111 -0.53 -14.46 -16.53
N VAL A 112 -1.00 -13.55 -15.68
CA VAL A 112 -1.56 -12.26 -16.11
C VAL A 112 -0.48 -11.37 -16.72
N PRO A 113 0.68 -11.14 -16.06
CA PRO A 113 1.78 -10.43 -16.69
C PRO A 113 2.31 -11.11 -17.95
N PHE A 114 2.44 -12.45 -17.95
CA PHE A 114 2.90 -13.22 -19.11
C PHE A 114 2.03 -12.96 -20.36
N LEU A 115 0.71 -13.10 -20.22
CA LEU A 115 -0.23 -12.88 -21.32
C LEU A 115 -0.25 -11.41 -21.77
N THR A 116 -0.15 -10.48 -20.83
CA THR A 116 -0.12 -9.04 -21.13
C THR A 116 1.10 -8.67 -21.95
N VAL A 117 2.29 -9.09 -21.51
CA VAL A 117 3.57 -8.83 -22.19
C VAL A 117 3.60 -9.46 -23.58
N TRP A 118 3.12 -10.71 -23.69
CA TRP A 118 2.99 -11.37 -24.98
C TRP A 118 2.06 -10.59 -25.92
N LEU A 119 0.86 -10.21 -25.44
CA LEU A 119 -0.15 -9.54 -26.25
C LEU A 119 0.37 -8.18 -26.75
N PHE A 120 1.00 -7.39 -25.88
CA PHE A 120 1.50 -6.07 -26.22
C PHE A 120 2.65 -6.15 -27.23
N ASN A 121 3.55 -7.12 -27.09
CA ASN A 121 4.60 -7.34 -28.08
C ASN A 121 4.02 -7.85 -29.40
N PHE A 122 3.09 -8.80 -29.37
CA PHE A 122 2.47 -9.33 -30.59
C PHE A 122 1.71 -8.26 -31.37
N LEU A 123 0.90 -7.44 -30.70
CA LEU A 123 0.14 -6.37 -31.32
C LEU A 123 1.03 -5.25 -31.85
N ALA A 124 2.10 -4.88 -31.14
CA ALA A 124 3.02 -3.84 -31.60
C ALA A 124 3.87 -4.25 -32.80
N LEU A 125 4.27 -5.52 -32.88
CA LEU A 125 4.99 -6.04 -34.04
C LEU A 125 4.10 -6.07 -35.28
N ARG A 126 2.80 -6.32 -35.10
CA ARG A 126 1.81 -6.43 -36.18
C ARG A 126 1.24 -5.09 -36.63
N TYR A 127 0.89 -4.22 -35.69
CA TYR A 127 0.18 -2.97 -35.94
C TYR A 127 1.05 -1.77 -35.60
N LYS A 128 1.44 -1.00 -36.62
CA LYS A 128 2.28 0.19 -36.46
C LYS A 128 1.67 1.28 -35.57
N THR A 129 0.35 1.31 -35.44
CA THR A 129 -0.38 2.28 -34.62
C THR A 129 -0.52 1.84 -33.16
N PHE A 130 -0.28 0.56 -32.84
CA PHE A 130 -0.47 0.04 -31.50
C PHE A 130 0.45 0.67 -30.44
N PRO A 131 1.73 0.98 -30.71
CA PRO A 131 2.57 1.65 -29.72
C PRO A 131 1.97 2.96 -29.16
N PHE A 132 1.12 3.66 -29.93
CA PHE A 132 0.41 4.84 -29.43
C PHE A 132 -0.71 4.49 -28.45
N ALA A 133 -1.46 3.42 -28.75
CA ALA A 133 -2.52 2.94 -27.85
C ALA A 133 -1.92 2.34 -26.57
N GLU A 134 -0.81 1.61 -26.71
CA GLU A 134 -0.06 1.01 -25.62
C GLU A 134 0.34 2.04 -24.56
N VAL A 135 0.84 3.21 -24.95
CA VAL A 135 1.20 4.28 -24.00
C VAL A 135 0.01 4.68 -23.11
N GLY A 136 -1.18 4.80 -23.70
CA GLY A 136 -2.40 5.09 -22.96
C GLY A 136 -2.80 3.95 -22.02
N VAL A 137 -2.69 2.70 -22.47
CA VAL A 137 -2.98 1.52 -21.65
C VAL A 137 -1.96 1.36 -20.53
N ASN A 138 -0.67 1.55 -20.78
CA ASN A 138 0.40 1.54 -19.78
C ASN A 138 0.16 2.58 -18.69
N SER A 139 -0.35 3.75 -19.06
CA SER A 139 -0.70 4.78 -18.09
C SER A 139 -1.89 4.39 -17.21
N ILE A 140 -2.88 3.69 -17.75
CA ILE A 140 -3.97 3.09 -16.95
C ILE A 140 -3.42 1.99 -16.04
N LEU A 141 -2.54 1.13 -16.56
CA LEU A 141 -1.89 0.08 -15.77
C LEU A 141 -1.08 0.69 -14.62
N LEU A 142 -0.36 1.79 -14.85
CA LEU A 142 0.35 2.52 -13.80
C LEU A 142 -0.60 2.96 -12.68
N ILE A 143 -1.75 3.55 -13.02
CA ILE A 143 -2.77 3.93 -12.03
C ILE A 143 -3.27 2.71 -11.27
N LEU A 144 -3.56 1.59 -11.96
CA LEU A 144 -4.03 0.37 -11.32
C LEU A 144 -2.99 -0.24 -10.37
N VAL A 145 -1.72 -0.23 -10.77
CA VAL A 145 -0.59 -0.67 -9.95
C VAL A 145 -0.52 0.16 -8.67
N PHE A 146 -0.67 1.48 -8.75
CA PHE A 146 -0.61 2.33 -7.55
C PHE A 146 -1.96 2.54 -6.86
N TRP A 147 -3.04 1.90 -7.31
CA TRP A 147 -4.38 2.10 -6.76
C TRP A 147 -4.46 1.78 -5.27
N ARG A 148 -3.79 0.72 -4.81
CA ARG A 148 -3.77 0.35 -3.39
C ARG A 148 -3.10 1.43 -2.51
N GLN A 149 -2.17 2.19 -3.07
CA GLN A 149 -1.46 3.28 -2.39
C GLN A 149 -2.25 4.60 -2.42
N ALA A 150 -3.46 4.60 -3.00
CA ALA A 150 -4.30 5.79 -3.09
C ALA A 150 -4.80 6.32 -1.72
N HIS A 151 -4.61 5.57 -0.64
CA HIS A 151 -4.97 5.96 0.74
C HIS A 151 -3.81 6.61 1.50
N PHE A 152 -2.85 7.22 0.80
CA PHE A 152 -1.74 8.00 1.37
C PHE A 152 -0.70 7.21 2.18
N ARG A 153 -0.64 5.90 2.00
CA ARG A 153 0.44 5.05 2.51
C ARG A 153 1.37 4.65 1.37
N ILE A 154 2.43 5.44 1.16
CA ILE A 154 3.47 5.11 0.17
C ILE A 154 4.44 4.13 0.84
N ASP A 155 4.03 2.87 0.92
CA ASP A 155 4.84 1.82 1.58
C ASP A 155 5.80 1.13 0.60
N LEU A 156 5.57 1.28 -0.71
CA LEU A 156 6.32 0.56 -1.75
C LEU A 156 7.73 1.10 -1.98
N TYR A 157 7.94 2.38 -1.68
CA TYR A 157 9.22 3.05 -1.86
C TYR A 157 9.71 3.57 -0.50
N PRO A 158 10.99 3.40 -0.15
CA PRO A 158 11.52 3.86 1.14
C PRO A 158 11.34 5.36 1.38
N HIS A 159 11.31 6.15 0.31
CA HIS A 159 11.13 7.60 0.36
C HIS A 159 10.17 8.08 -0.75
N PRO A 160 9.25 9.02 -0.46
CA PRO A 160 8.33 9.59 -1.45
C PRO A 160 9.03 10.23 -2.66
N SER A 161 10.25 10.74 -2.48
CA SER A 161 11.06 11.30 -3.56
C SER A 161 11.48 10.26 -4.60
N LEU A 162 11.76 9.02 -4.18
CA LEU A 162 12.12 7.93 -5.09
C LEU A 162 10.92 7.46 -5.91
N PHE A 163 9.73 7.43 -5.29
CA PHE A 163 8.49 7.18 -6.01
C PHE A 163 8.21 8.26 -7.06
N ALA A 164 8.31 9.54 -6.68
CA ALA A 164 8.13 10.65 -7.60
C ALA A 164 9.12 10.58 -8.78
N LEU A 165 10.40 10.28 -8.49
CA LEU A 165 11.42 10.08 -9.51
C LEU A 165 11.07 8.92 -10.46
N SER A 166 10.58 7.80 -9.93
CA SER A 166 10.24 6.63 -10.73
C SER A 166 9.08 6.92 -11.70
N VAL A 167 8.06 7.65 -11.23
CA VAL A 167 6.94 8.12 -12.07
C VAL A 167 7.42 9.10 -13.14
N VAL A 168 8.30 10.05 -12.80
CA VAL A 168 8.87 11.00 -13.78
C VAL A 168 9.65 10.26 -14.86
N ILE A 169 10.48 9.28 -14.48
CA ILE A 169 11.23 8.45 -15.42
C ILE A 169 10.28 7.68 -16.35
N PHE A 170 9.24 7.05 -15.80
CA PHE A 170 8.22 6.35 -16.58
C PHE A 170 7.60 7.27 -17.65
N VAL A 171 7.22 8.49 -17.26
CA VAL A 171 6.62 9.47 -18.18
C VAL A 171 7.59 9.89 -19.27
N ILE A 172 8.85 10.15 -18.92
CA ILE A 172 9.89 10.48 -19.90
C ILE A 172 10.05 9.35 -20.91
N LEU A 173 10.09 8.09 -20.45
CA LEU A 173 10.18 6.93 -21.34
C LEU A 173 8.98 6.83 -22.28
N GLU A 174 7.75 7.04 -21.79
CA GLU A 174 6.55 7.03 -22.63
C GLU A 174 6.54 8.15 -23.68
N ILE A 175 6.99 9.35 -23.32
CA ILE A 175 7.16 10.47 -24.27
C ILE A 175 8.17 10.10 -25.37
N VAL A 176 9.30 9.49 -24.98
CA VAL A 176 10.32 9.03 -25.93
C VAL A 176 9.76 7.93 -26.84
N ILE A 177 8.96 7.00 -26.31
CA ILE A 177 8.29 5.95 -27.09
C ILE A 177 7.36 6.56 -28.13
N ILE A 178 6.51 7.53 -27.75
CA ILE A 178 5.64 8.25 -28.70
C ILE A 178 6.47 8.92 -29.79
N PHE A 179 7.53 9.64 -29.42
CA PHE A 179 8.39 10.33 -30.39
C PHE A 179 9.09 9.34 -31.35
N LEU A 180 9.51 8.18 -30.85
CA LEU A 180 10.11 7.12 -31.67
C LEU A 180 9.08 6.35 -32.49
N ALA A 181 7.82 6.28 -32.07
CA ALA A 181 6.73 5.66 -32.83
C ALA A 181 6.20 6.58 -33.93
N ASP A 182 6.15 7.89 -33.69
CA ASP A 182 5.72 8.90 -34.65
C ASP A 182 6.83 9.19 -35.66
N GLU A 183 6.74 8.62 -36.87
CA GLU A 183 7.68 8.79 -37.99
C GLU A 183 7.81 10.26 -38.49
N GLY A 184 7.59 11.26 -37.63
CA GLY A 184 7.72 12.69 -37.90
C GLY A 184 6.41 13.35 -38.31
N ARG A 185 5.25 12.74 -38.03
CA ARG A 185 3.94 13.33 -38.32
C ARG A 185 3.27 13.74 -37.02
N LEU A 186 3.49 15.01 -36.65
CA LEU A 186 2.82 15.83 -35.61
C LEU A 186 1.26 15.86 -35.66
N ARG A 187 0.62 14.92 -36.35
CA ARG A 187 -0.83 14.83 -36.56
C ARG A 187 -1.61 14.34 -35.33
N ASN A 188 -0.95 13.77 -34.32
CA ASN A 188 -1.63 13.19 -33.17
C ASN A 188 -1.33 13.94 -31.85
N LEU A 189 -1.61 15.24 -31.80
CA LEU A 189 -1.68 15.98 -30.52
C LEU A 189 -2.60 15.28 -29.49
N LEU A 190 -3.63 14.58 -29.97
CA LEU A 190 -4.54 13.74 -29.16
C LEU A 190 -3.87 12.52 -28.51
N SER A 191 -2.77 11.96 -29.05
CA SER A 191 -2.08 10.85 -28.37
C SER A 191 -1.28 11.33 -27.15
N TYR A 192 -0.86 12.60 -27.12
CA TYR A 192 -0.23 13.18 -25.94
C TYR A 192 -1.22 13.37 -24.79
N VAL A 193 -2.51 13.57 -25.09
CA VAL A 193 -3.57 13.66 -24.06
C VAL A 193 -3.64 12.38 -23.22
N TRP A 194 -3.42 11.21 -23.81
CA TRP A 194 -3.39 9.94 -23.09
C TRP A 194 -2.22 9.77 -22.11
N VAL A 195 -1.14 10.56 -22.26
CA VAL A 195 -0.03 10.62 -21.30
C VAL A 195 -0.29 11.73 -20.28
N ILE A 196 -0.77 12.88 -20.75
CA ILE A 196 -0.99 14.07 -19.93
C ILE A 196 -2.13 13.87 -18.93
N VAL A 197 -3.22 13.18 -19.30
CA VAL A 197 -4.35 12.93 -18.39
C VAL A 197 -3.95 12.07 -17.18
N PRO A 198 -3.29 10.90 -17.32
CA PRO A 198 -2.80 10.14 -16.19
C PRO A 198 -1.74 10.90 -15.38
N LEU A 199 -0.84 11.65 -16.04
CA LEU A 199 0.11 12.52 -15.36
C LEU A 199 -0.61 13.57 -14.50
N PHE A 200 -1.65 14.19 -15.05
CA PHE A 200 -2.48 15.17 -14.39
C PHE A 200 -3.28 14.55 -13.24
N LEU A 201 -3.78 13.32 -13.39
CA LEU A 201 -4.44 12.58 -12.32
C LEU A 201 -3.49 12.22 -11.19
N ILE A 202 -2.25 11.82 -11.49
CA ILE A 202 -1.21 11.59 -10.47
C ILE A 202 -0.86 12.92 -9.78
N LEU A 203 -0.69 14.01 -10.53
CA LEU A 203 -0.43 15.34 -9.98
C LEU A 203 -1.57 15.82 -9.07
N ILE A 204 -2.82 15.61 -9.51
CA ILE A 204 -4.04 15.90 -8.75
C ILE A 204 -4.07 15.05 -7.48
N PHE A 205 -3.72 13.76 -7.57
CA PHE A 205 -3.65 12.87 -6.41
C PHE A 205 -2.67 13.40 -5.36
N PHE A 206 -1.48 13.86 -5.77
CA PHE A 206 -0.51 14.51 -4.86
C PHE A 206 -0.97 15.87 -4.33
N LEU A 207 -1.67 16.67 -5.15
CA LEU A 207 -2.25 17.95 -4.71
C LEU A 207 -3.38 17.73 -3.70
N PHE A 208 -4.22 16.71 -3.90
CA PHE A 208 -5.24 16.30 -2.95
C PHE A 208 -4.65 15.66 -1.71
N ALA A 209 -3.51 14.96 -1.77
CA ALA A 209 -2.81 14.48 -0.58
C ALA A 209 -2.48 15.64 0.36
N ARG A 210 -1.87 16.69 -0.17
CA ARG A 210 -1.53 17.92 0.57
C ARG A 210 -2.75 18.71 1.04
N TYR A 211 -3.89 18.61 0.33
CA TYR A 211 -5.15 19.26 0.70
C TYR A 211 -6.01 18.44 1.67
N SER A 212 -5.93 17.11 1.65
CA SER A 212 -6.72 16.22 2.52
C SER A 212 -6.20 16.22 3.96
N GLU A 213 -4.88 16.31 4.14
CA GLU A 213 -4.25 16.65 5.43
C GLU A 213 -4.70 18.05 5.93
N GLY A 214 -5.06 18.95 5.00
CA GLY A 214 -5.65 20.25 5.29
C GLY A 214 -7.16 20.23 5.55
N ALA A 215 -7.91 19.25 5.02
CA ALA A 215 -9.37 19.18 5.12
C ALA A 215 -9.84 18.45 6.39
N VAL A 216 -9.01 17.59 6.98
CA VAL A 216 -9.24 17.05 8.35
C VAL A 216 -9.17 18.17 9.41
N LYS A 217 -8.62 19.35 9.09
CA LYS A 217 -8.71 20.56 9.94
C LYS A 217 -10.11 21.18 10.02
N THR A 218 -11.09 20.70 9.24
CA THR A 218 -12.48 21.21 9.27
C THR A 218 -13.47 20.25 9.96
N GLY A 219 -13.02 19.59 11.03
CA GLY A 219 -13.89 19.33 12.19
C GLY A 219 -14.85 18.15 12.07
N GLY A 220 -14.41 17.04 11.50
CA GLY A 220 -15.25 15.85 11.32
C GLY A 220 -14.82 14.58 12.05
N GLY A 221 -13.78 14.61 12.89
CA GLY A 221 -13.23 13.41 13.53
C GLY A 221 -13.48 13.29 15.03
N LEU A 222 -13.23 12.09 15.55
CA LEU A 222 -13.11 11.67 16.96
C LEU A 222 -12.16 12.49 17.84
N MET A 223 -11.49 13.48 17.27
CA MET A 223 -10.47 14.29 17.91
C MET A 223 -10.59 15.72 17.40
N LYS A 224 -10.33 16.69 18.27
CA LYS A 224 -10.17 18.09 17.87
C LYS A 224 -8.66 18.35 17.79
N PRO A 225 -8.07 18.57 16.61
CA PRO A 225 -6.71 19.05 16.54
C PRO A 225 -6.70 20.46 17.14
N THR A 226 -6.28 20.58 18.40
CA THR A 226 -5.81 21.86 18.91
C THR A 226 -4.33 21.95 18.55
N LEU A 227 -3.87 23.15 18.19
CA LEU A 227 -2.57 23.43 17.56
C LEU A 227 -1.32 22.83 18.24
N PHE A 228 -1.44 22.21 19.42
CA PHE A 228 -0.32 21.66 20.18
C PHE A 228 -0.61 20.38 21.00
N ARG A 229 -1.84 19.80 21.02
CA ARG A 229 -2.20 18.71 21.98
C ARG A 229 -3.24 17.71 21.43
N PHE A 230 -3.01 16.42 21.70
CA PHE A 230 -3.91 15.29 21.42
C PHE A 230 -4.93 15.11 22.56
N ASP A 231 -6.21 14.92 22.21
CA ASP A 231 -7.24 14.50 23.17
C ASP A 231 -8.43 13.78 22.51
N PHE A 232 -9.09 12.86 23.23
CA PHE A 232 -10.31 12.19 22.72
C PHE A 232 -11.52 13.13 22.74
N SER A 233 -12.31 13.13 21.67
CA SER A 233 -13.61 13.83 21.60
C SER A 233 -14.64 13.16 22.51
N ASN A 234 -15.56 13.97 23.06
CA ASN A 234 -16.74 13.50 23.78
C ASN A 234 -17.79 12.83 22.87
N TYR A 235 -17.52 12.72 21.57
CA TYR A 235 -18.40 12.11 20.56
C TYR A 235 -17.61 11.17 19.65
N ILE A 236 -18.21 10.01 19.37
CA ILE A 236 -17.65 9.01 18.47
C ILE A 236 -18.66 8.67 17.38
N LYS A 237 -18.26 8.85 16.12
CA LYS A 237 -18.91 8.23 14.97
C LYS A 237 -18.19 6.92 14.67
N LEU A 238 -18.96 5.88 14.34
CA LEU A 238 -18.42 4.59 13.93
C LEU A 238 -17.80 4.76 12.53
N GLU A 239 -16.49 4.95 12.48
CA GLU A 239 -15.70 4.91 11.26
C GLU A 239 -15.05 3.52 11.12
N SER A 240 -14.77 3.10 9.89
CA SER A 240 -14.30 1.74 9.57
C SER A 240 -12.86 1.46 10.04
N GLU A 241 -12.06 2.50 10.29
CA GLU A 241 -10.68 2.39 10.74
C GLU A 241 -10.32 3.66 11.53
N ILE A 242 -9.57 3.50 12.61
CA ILE A 242 -9.09 4.61 13.44
C ILE A 242 -7.56 4.50 13.44
N GLU A 243 -6.92 5.06 12.42
CA GLU A 243 -5.47 5.17 12.37
C GLU A 243 -5.10 6.64 12.43
N VAL A 244 -4.35 6.99 13.47
CA VAL A 244 -3.91 8.34 13.79
C VAL A 244 -2.41 8.24 13.95
N SER A 245 -1.69 9.20 13.38
CA SER A 245 -0.23 9.30 13.28
C SER A 245 0.60 8.55 14.34
N ASP A 246 1.78 8.07 13.93
CA ASP A 246 2.78 7.38 14.78
C ASP A 246 3.41 8.25 15.89
N ASP A 247 2.74 9.33 16.30
CA ASP A 247 3.25 10.25 17.31
C ASP A 247 3.19 9.62 18.70
N LEU A 248 4.32 9.64 19.41
CA LEU A 248 4.40 9.17 20.78
C LEU A 248 3.57 10.07 21.71
N VAL A 249 2.43 9.56 22.18
CA VAL A 249 1.51 10.30 23.05
C VAL A 249 1.79 10.13 24.54
N MET A 250 2.18 8.93 24.97
CA MET A 250 2.30 8.54 26.38
C MET A 250 3.27 7.36 26.57
N LEU A 251 4.04 7.38 27.65
CA LEU A 251 4.75 6.21 28.18
C LEU A 251 4.02 5.70 29.44
N PHE A 252 4.00 4.38 29.60
CA PHE A 252 3.29 3.72 30.68
C PHE A 252 4.17 2.64 31.31
N ARG A 253 4.28 2.65 32.64
CA ARG A 253 4.94 1.61 33.42
C ARG A 253 3.92 0.94 34.35
N LYS A 254 3.99 -0.39 34.43
CA LYS A 254 3.14 -1.22 35.29
C LYS A 254 3.96 -2.03 36.25
N GLU A 255 3.54 -2.09 37.50
CA GLU A 255 4.03 -3.06 38.48
C GLU A 255 2.86 -3.98 38.88
N GLY A 256 2.97 -5.26 38.56
CA GLY A 256 1.93 -6.26 38.83
C GLY A 256 1.89 -7.40 37.78
N PRO A 257 0.94 -8.34 37.90
CA PRO A 257 0.88 -9.54 37.06
C PRO A 257 0.71 -9.22 35.56
N SER A 258 1.40 -9.95 34.68
CA SER A 258 1.29 -9.79 33.23
C SER A 258 -0.10 -10.21 32.74
N GLN A 259 -0.94 -9.23 32.44
CA GLN A 259 -2.31 -9.41 31.93
C GLN A 259 -2.56 -8.38 30.83
N ARG A 260 -3.56 -8.63 29.98
CA ARG A 260 -4.00 -7.70 28.93
C ARG A 260 -4.23 -6.30 29.51
N ILE A 261 -3.58 -5.31 28.90
CA ILE A 261 -3.66 -3.91 29.33
C ILE A 261 -4.79 -3.25 28.56
N LEU A 262 -5.89 -2.96 29.26
CA LEU A 262 -6.99 -2.16 28.74
C LEU A 262 -7.04 -0.86 29.52
N LEU A 263 -6.66 0.23 28.85
CA LEU A 263 -6.71 1.58 29.40
C LEU A 263 -8.03 2.23 29.00
N ARG A 264 -8.66 2.88 29.97
CA ARG A 264 -9.94 3.56 29.76
C ARG A 264 -9.81 5.02 30.19
N ARG A 265 -10.30 5.91 29.33
CA ARG A 265 -10.45 7.34 29.66
C ARG A 265 -11.88 7.67 30.11
N PHE A 266 -12.90 7.29 29.33
CA PHE A 266 -14.31 7.42 29.70
C PHE A 266 -15.17 6.38 28.98
N VAL A 267 -16.46 6.33 29.32
CA VAL A 267 -17.48 5.47 28.71
C VAL A 267 -18.49 6.37 27.98
N LEU A 268 -19.02 5.89 26.86
CA LEU A 268 -20.04 6.58 26.08
C LEU A 268 -21.27 5.68 25.98
N SER A 269 -22.24 5.92 26.86
CA SER A 269 -23.48 5.12 26.89
C SER A 269 -24.64 5.74 26.07
N GLY A 270 -24.58 7.04 25.78
CA GLY A 270 -25.62 7.74 25.01
C GLY A 270 -25.44 7.56 23.50
N TYR A 271 -26.53 7.54 22.73
CA TYR A 271 -26.51 7.51 21.26
C TYR A 271 -27.47 8.53 20.65
N SER A 272 -27.01 9.25 19.62
CA SER A 272 -27.81 10.22 18.86
C SER A 272 -27.65 10.00 17.34
N SER A 273 -28.77 9.91 16.61
CA SER A 273 -28.86 9.51 15.20
C SER A 273 -28.16 10.42 14.18
N GLY A 274 -27.56 11.55 14.60
CA GLY A 274 -26.70 12.38 13.74
C GLY A 274 -25.30 12.67 14.31
N ARG A 275 -25.07 12.38 15.59
CA ARG A 275 -23.83 12.72 16.32
C ARG A 275 -23.04 11.50 16.81
N GLY A 276 -23.64 10.31 16.78
CA GLY A 276 -23.00 9.07 17.23
C GLY A 276 -23.12 8.85 18.73
N PHE A 277 -22.17 8.09 19.30
CA PHE A 277 -22.12 7.83 20.73
C PHE A 277 -21.59 9.04 21.50
N TYR A 278 -22.18 9.33 22.65
CA TYR A 278 -21.84 10.45 23.52
C TYR A 278 -21.90 10.06 24.99
N ARG A 279 -21.29 10.87 25.85
CA ARG A 279 -21.28 10.65 27.30
C ARG A 279 -22.64 11.00 27.90
N SER A 280 -23.27 10.07 28.61
CA SER A 280 -24.54 10.36 29.30
C SER A 280 -24.29 11.02 30.66
N SER A 281 -25.30 11.71 31.18
CA SER A 281 -25.26 12.28 32.53
C SER A 281 -25.20 11.21 33.63
N GLU A 282 -25.57 9.97 33.32
CA GLU A 282 -25.44 8.83 34.24
C GLU A 282 -24.00 8.32 34.29
N ASP A 283 -23.28 8.36 33.15
CA ASP A 283 -21.85 8.03 33.12
C ASP A 283 -21.07 8.96 34.05
N GLU A 284 -21.36 10.26 34.05
CA GLU A 284 -20.67 11.25 34.91
C GLU A 284 -20.80 10.97 36.41
N LYS A 285 -21.91 10.37 36.86
CA LYS A 285 -22.14 10.06 38.28
C LYS A 285 -21.46 8.76 38.71
N ASN A 286 -21.30 7.82 37.78
CA ASN A 286 -20.87 6.45 38.08
C ASN A 286 -19.43 6.15 37.63
N THR A 287 -18.78 7.07 36.93
CA THR A 287 -17.39 6.90 36.48
C THR A 287 -16.39 7.74 37.30
N PRO A 288 -15.13 7.29 37.41
CA PRO A 288 -14.05 8.11 37.95
C PRO A 288 -13.94 9.47 37.25
N PRO A 289 -13.39 10.50 37.92
CA PRO A 289 -13.13 11.78 37.28
C PRO A 289 -12.29 11.58 36.03
N ILE A 290 -12.63 12.29 34.96
CA ILE A 290 -11.86 12.24 33.70
C ILE A 290 -10.61 13.11 33.74
N THR A 291 -10.43 13.88 34.83
CA THR A 291 -9.29 14.74 35.03
C THR A 291 -8.39 14.25 36.16
N VAL A 292 -7.07 14.33 35.95
CA VAL A 292 -6.05 14.09 36.97
C VAL A 292 -6.09 15.24 37.97
N PRO A 293 -6.40 14.99 39.24
CA PRO A 293 -6.37 16.02 40.27
C PRO A 293 -4.93 16.47 40.52
N ASP A 294 -4.75 17.73 40.94
CA ASP A 294 -3.45 18.28 41.36
C ASP A 294 -3.01 17.82 42.75
N THR A 295 -3.89 17.13 43.46
CA THR A 295 -3.61 16.53 44.77
C THR A 295 -3.89 15.05 44.74
N LYS A 296 -3.28 14.31 45.67
CA LYS A 296 -3.59 12.90 45.88
C LYS A 296 -5.09 12.71 46.18
N VAL A 297 -5.75 11.83 45.43
CA VAL A 297 -7.16 11.50 45.61
C VAL A 297 -7.31 10.00 45.82
N ILE A 298 -8.14 9.63 46.79
CA ILE A 298 -8.56 8.25 47.05
C ILE A 298 -10.01 8.15 46.59
N MET A 299 -10.30 7.19 45.73
CA MET A 299 -11.62 6.95 45.16
C MET A 299 -12.30 5.79 45.89
N LYS A 300 -13.63 5.74 45.80
CA LYS A 300 -14.40 4.66 46.42
C LYS A 300 -14.08 3.34 45.73
N ASP A 301 -13.62 2.36 46.51
CA ASP A 301 -13.50 0.99 46.02
C ASP A 301 -14.90 0.37 45.89
N PRO A 302 -15.29 -0.09 44.69
CA PRO A 302 -16.56 -0.81 44.48
C PRO A 302 -16.64 -2.18 45.18
N GLY A 303 -15.55 -2.72 45.74
CA GLY A 303 -15.58 -3.92 46.60
C GLY A 303 -15.66 -5.25 45.85
N TYR A 304 -15.05 -5.33 44.66
CA TYR A 304 -15.02 -6.57 43.87
C TYR A 304 -14.02 -7.58 44.45
N ILE A 305 -14.47 -8.82 44.65
CA ILE A 305 -13.76 -9.86 45.41
C ILE A 305 -12.49 -10.38 44.70
N ASP A 306 -12.52 -10.51 43.37
CA ASP A 306 -11.43 -11.12 42.59
C ASP A 306 -10.48 -10.10 41.93
N ARG A 307 -10.45 -8.85 42.42
CA ARG A 307 -9.57 -7.82 41.87
C ARG A 307 -8.27 -7.72 42.64
N VAL A 308 -7.19 -7.47 41.90
CA VAL A 308 -5.84 -7.27 42.44
C VAL A 308 -5.41 -5.84 42.19
N ASP A 309 -4.79 -5.23 43.19
CA ASP A 309 -4.20 -3.91 43.07
C ASP A 309 -3.04 -3.91 42.07
N VAL A 310 -3.06 -2.94 41.16
CA VAL A 310 -2.02 -2.74 40.16
C VAL A 310 -1.51 -1.30 40.28
N LYS A 311 -0.20 -1.14 40.35
CA LYS A 311 0.43 0.19 40.30
C LYS A 311 0.76 0.53 38.85
N GLN A 312 0.42 1.74 38.48
CA GLN A 312 0.57 2.29 37.15
C GLN A 312 1.23 3.66 37.26
N GLU A 313 2.26 3.91 36.47
CA GLU A 313 2.89 5.22 36.31
C GLU A 313 2.68 5.66 34.86
N PHE A 314 2.13 6.85 34.68
CA PHE A 314 1.86 7.42 33.36
C PHE A 314 2.72 8.65 33.12
N PHE A 315 3.33 8.75 31.95
CA PHE A 315 4.16 9.89 31.53
C PHE A 315 3.59 10.45 30.22
N PHE A 316 2.98 11.64 30.26
CA PHE A 316 2.31 12.23 29.09
C PHE A 316 3.27 13.13 28.32
N ILE A 317 3.33 12.97 26.99
CA ILE A 317 4.21 13.75 26.10
C ILE A 317 3.38 14.71 25.25
N ASN A 318 2.43 14.17 24.48
CA ASN A 318 1.59 14.95 23.55
C ASN A 318 0.09 14.82 23.84
N PHE A 319 -0.27 14.26 25.00
CA PHE A 319 -1.65 14.04 25.46
C PHE A 319 -2.12 15.19 26.36
N ASP A 320 -3.44 15.45 26.47
CA ASP A 320 -3.97 16.43 27.43
C ASP A 320 -3.47 16.13 28.86
N PRO A 321 -2.66 17.01 29.48
CA PRO A 321 -2.06 16.79 30.80
C PRO A 321 -3.09 16.68 31.92
N THR A 322 -4.31 17.16 31.67
CA THR A 322 -5.39 17.04 32.64
C THR A 322 -6.08 15.70 32.56
N SER A 323 -5.86 14.85 31.56
CA SER A 323 -6.66 13.64 31.36
C SER A 323 -6.30 12.47 32.28
N LEU A 324 -7.30 11.92 32.96
CA LEU A 324 -7.15 10.68 33.71
C LEU A 324 -7.35 9.48 32.78
N ILE A 325 -6.28 8.72 32.58
CA ILE A 325 -6.29 7.40 31.95
C ILE A 325 -5.90 6.39 33.02
N ALA A 326 -6.72 5.36 33.19
CA ALA A 326 -6.44 4.30 34.14
C ALA A 326 -7.03 2.97 33.66
N MET A 327 -6.64 1.88 34.31
CA MET A 327 -7.41 0.64 34.23
C MET A 327 -8.82 0.83 34.83
N ASN A 328 -9.69 -0.15 34.58
CA ASN A 328 -11.14 -0.12 34.80
C ASN A 328 -11.62 0.45 36.15
N TYR A 329 -10.83 0.47 37.23
CA TYR A 329 -11.23 1.09 38.51
C TYR A 329 -10.02 1.71 39.22
N PRO A 330 -9.69 2.99 38.97
CA PRO A 330 -8.68 3.69 39.76
C PRO A 330 -9.17 3.86 41.19
N VAL A 331 -8.41 3.36 42.16
CA VAL A 331 -8.70 3.50 43.60
C VAL A 331 -7.90 4.65 44.23
N LYS A 332 -6.78 5.02 43.63
CA LYS A 332 -5.90 6.08 44.10
C LYS A 332 -5.11 6.68 42.94
N VAL A 333 -5.05 8.01 42.89
CA VAL A 333 -4.25 8.77 41.91
C VAL A 333 -3.34 9.71 42.69
N THR A 334 -2.05 9.73 42.35
CA THR A 334 -1.06 10.58 43.03
C THR A 334 -0.24 11.31 41.97
N PRO A 335 -0.50 12.61 41.71
CA PRO A 335 0.33 13.37 40.78
C PRO A 335 1.77 13.41 41.28
N LEU A 336 2.72 13.16 40.37
CA LEU A 336 4.14 13.19 40.66
C LEU A 336 4.73 14.55 40.28
N VAL A 337 5.77 14.96 41.03
CA VAL A 337 6.51 16.19 40.73
C VAL A 337 7.41 15.94 39.53
N ASN A 338 7.27 16.80 38.52
CA ASN A 338 8.12 16.75 37.35
C ASN A 338 9.51 17.30 37.67
N TRP A 339 10.56 16.81 37.01
CA TRP A 339 11.92 17.35 37.17
C TRP A 339 12.22 18.40 36.10
N ASP A 340 13.12 19.35 36.41
CA ASP A 340 13.36 20.57 35.63
C ASP A 340 13.80 20.35 34.16
N SER A 341 14.24 19.14 33.80
CA SER A 341 14.68 18.75 32.45
C SER A 341 13.78 17.72 31.76
N SER A 342 12.59 17.47 32.30
CA SER A 342 11.64 16.51 31.76
C SER A 342 10.90 17.04 30.54
N SER A 343 10.76 16.20 29.51
CA SER A 343 9.91 16.45 28.35
C SER A 343 8.44 16.09 28.59
N PHE A 344 8.07 15.62 29.78
CA PHE A 344 6.71 15.21 30.10
C PHE A 344 5.84 16.38 30.53
N LEU A 345 4.61 16.42 30.03
CA LEU A 345 3.59 17.42 30.39
C LEU A 345 2.96 17.11 31.76
N ARG A 346 2.78 15.83 32.09
CA ARG A 346 2.21 15.35 33.37
C ARG A 346 2.71 13.95 33.69
N ILE A 347 2.90 13.69 34.98
CA ILE A 347 3.22 12.37 35.53
C ILE A 347 2.28 12.08 36.71
N TYR A 348 1.67 10.89 36.79
CA TYR A 348 0.82 10.48 37.91
C TYR A 348 0.72 8.96 38.08
#